data_AF-A0A939FKM1-F1
#
_entry.id   AF-A0A939FKM1-F1
#
_cell.length_a   1.000
_cell.length_b   1.000
_cell.length_c   1.000
_cell.angle_alpha   90.00
_cell.angle_beta   90.00
_cell.angle_gamma   90.00
#
_symmetry.space_group_name_H-M   'P 1'
#
loop_
_entity.id
_entity.type
_entity.pdbx_description
1 polymer ?
#
loop_
_entity_poly.entity_id
_entity_poly.type
_entity_poly.pdbx_seq_one_letter_code
_entity_poly.pdbx_strand_id
1 'polypeptide(L)'
;MTAFALRRHVTATETEHATVLFDQRRGRYYQLNPTGALILRVLLDGGGPQGAARALRERYGIPVARAEADVASLVDTLRRTRLAER
;
A
#
# COMPACT_ATOMS: atom_id res chain seq x y z
N MET A 1 15.53 -12.02 -3.49
CA MET A 1 14.31 -11.27 -3.85
C MET A 1 14.02 -10.31 -2.71
N THR A 2 14.17 -9.01 -2.90
CA THR A 2 13.99 -8.02 -1.82
C THR A 2 12.52 -7.61 -1.74
N ALA A 3 11.95 -7.60 -0.53
CA ALA A 3 10.53 -7.35 -0.28
C ALA A 3 10.22 -5.85 -0.14
N PHE A 4 8.96 -5.48 -0.43
CA PHE A 4 8.43 -4.13 -0.28
C PHE A 4 8.49 -3.66 1.17
N ALA A 5 8.98 -2.44 1.40
CA ALA A 5 9.12 -1.88 2.74
C ALA A 5 8.76 -0.40 2.79
N LEU A 6 8.22 0.04 3.93
CA LEU A 6 8.15 1.46 4.25
C LEU A 6 9.54 1.99 4.59
N ARG A 7 9.81 3.26 4.27
CA ARG A 7 11.06 3.89 4.70
C ARG A 7 11.10 3.96 6.22
N ARG A 8 12.31 3.88 6.80
CA ARG A 8 12.53 3.86 8.27
C ARG A 8 11.83 4.94 9.11
N HIS A 9 11.48 6.08 8.51
CA HIS A 9 10.86 7.23 9.18
C HIS A 9 9.36 7.36 8.85
N VAL A 10 8.81 6.34 8.20
CA VAL A 10 7.40 6.26 7.84
C VAL A 10 6.78 5.16 8.68
N THR A 11 5.82 5.52 9.51
CA THR A 11 5.05 4.57 10.32
C THR A 11 3.66 4.40 9.71
N ALA A 12 3.17 3.16 9.66
CA ALA A 12 1.78 2.87 9.36
C ALA A 12 1.02 2.61 10.66
N THR A 13 -0.14 3.24 10.80
CA THR A 13 -1.03 3.04 11.94
C THR A 13 -2.43 2.76 11.41
N GLU A 14 -2.98 1.62 11.78
CA GLU A 14 -4.38 1.32 11.57
C GLU A 14 -5.19 1.96 12.71
N THR A 15 -6.25 2.69 12.34
CA THR A 15 -7.19 3.32 13.25
C THR A 15 -8.58 2.74 12.99
N GLU A 16 -9.55 3.07 13.84
CA GLU A 16 -10.95 2.65 13.66
C GLU A 16 -11.55 3.12 12.32
N HIS A 17 -11.00 4.18 11.72
CA HIS A 17 -11.57 4.80 10.52
C HIS A 17 -10.73 4.59 9.26
N ALA A 18 -9.41 4.43 9.39
CA ALA A 18 -8.49 4.30 8.25
C ALA A 18 -7.08 3.85 8.64
N THR A 19 -6.30 3.48 7.62
CA THR A 19 -4.84 3.35 7.74
C THR A 19 -4.18 4.69 7.44
N VAL A 20 -3.35 5.17 8.35
CA VAL A 20 -2.58 6.41 8.23
C VAL A 20 -1.10 6.09 8.10
N LEU A 21 -0.44 6.71 7.12
CA LEU A 21 1.01 6.76 7.01
C LEU A 21 1.50 8.10 7.54
N PHE A 22 2.45 8.07 8.47
CA PHE A 22 3.06 9.27 9.02
C PHE A 22 4.55 9.32 8.65
N ASP A 23 4.92 10.30 7.81
CA ASP A 23 6.31 10.66 7.51
C ASP A 23 6.83 11.58 8.62
N GLN A 24 7.53 10.99 9.58
CA GLN A 24 8.09 11.69 10.75
C GLN A 24 9.16 12.70 10.36
N ARG A 25 9.84 12.50 9.23
CA ARG A 25 10.90 13.40 8.78
C ARG A 25 10.34 14.69 8.20
N ARG A 26 9.22 14.62 7.49
CA ARG A 26 8.56 15.77 6.85
C ARG A 26 7.38 16.31 7.64
N GLY A 27 6.96 15.62 8.71
CA GLY A 27 5.77 15.97 9.49
C GLY A 27 4.48 15.86 8.68
N ARG A 28 4.39 14.91 7.73
CA ARG A 28 3.24 14.75 6.84
C ARG A 28 2.49 13.45 7.12
N TYR A 29 1.17 13.51 7.09
CA TYR A 29 0.32 12.33 7.18
C TYR A 29 -0.41 12.08 5.84
N TYR A 30 -0.65 10.81 5.55
CA TYR A 30 -1.37 10.35 4.38
C TYR A 30 -2.38 9.30 4.82
N GLN A 31 -3.65 9.49 4.46
CA GLN A 31 -4.68 8.52 4.74
C GLN A 31 -4.86 7.60 3.52
N LEU A 32 -4.85 6.29 3.76
CA LEU A 32 -5.20 5.31 2.76
C LEU A 32 -6.70 5.02 2.82
N ASN A 33 -7.31 4.90 1.63
CA ASN A 33 -8.64 4.31 1.53
C ASN A 33 -8.55 2.78 1.81
N PRO A 34 -9.69 2.08 1.99
CA PRO A 34 -9.70 0.66 2.31
C PRO A 34 -8.95 -0.22 1.29
N THR A 35 -9.04 0.12 -0.01
CA THR A 35 -8.31 -0.57 -1.08
C THR A 35 -6.80 -0.42 -0.90
N GLY A 36 -6.32 0.80 -0.67
CA GLY A 36 -4.91 1.10 -0.47
C GLY A 36 -4.35 0.47 0.80
N ALA A 37 -5.13 0.45 1.88
CA ALA A 37 -4.79 -0.24 3.12
C ALA A 37 -4.59 -1.75 2.90
N LEU A 38 -5.50 -2.39 2.16
CA LEU A 38 -5.38 -3.81 1.82
C LEU A 38 -4.14 -4.09 0.98
N ILE A 39 -3.89 -3.30 -0.07
CA ILE A 39 -2.71 -3.45 -0.93
C ILE A 39 -1.44 -3.32 -0.09
N LEU A 40 -1.34 -2.26 0.74
CA LEU A 40 -0.17 -2.02 1.57
C LEU A 40 0.12 -3.19 2.52
N ARG A 41 -0.92 -3.71 3.19
CA ARG A 41 -0.78 -4.85 4.10
C ARG A 41 -0.18 -6.06 3.40
N VAL A 42 -0.74 -6.47 2.26
CA VAL A 42 -0.24 -7.63 1.50
C VAL A 42 1.20 -7.43 1.04
N LEU A 43 1.58 -6.20 0.65
CA LEU A 43 2.95 -5.90 0.26
C LEU A 43 3.92 -6.00 1.44
N LEU A 44 3.54 -5.49 2.62
CA LEU A 44 4.36 -5.58 3.85
C LEU A 44 4.47 -7.01 4.38
N ASP A 45 3.46 -7.85 4.16
CA ASP A 45 3.47 -9.28 4.48
C ASP A 45 4.29 -10.10 3.46
N GLY A 46 4.86 -9.46 2.42
CA GLY A 46 5.72 -10.11 1.42
C GLY A 46 4.98 -10.74 0.23
N GLY A 47 3.67 -10.54 0.10
CA GLY A 47 2.85 -11.13 -0.97
C GLY A 47 3.07 -10.54 -2.37
N GLY A 48 3.76 -9.39 -2.46
CA GLY A 48 4.07 -8.71 -3.73
C GLY A 48 2.85 -8.18 -4.50
N PRO A 49 3.06 -7.50 -5.64
CA PRO A 49 1.98 -6.87 -6.41
C PRO A 49 0.90 -7.85 -6.90
N GLN A 50 1.30 -9.05 -7.32
CA GLN A 50 0.37 -10.08 -7.79
C GLN A 50 -0.50 -10.61 -6.65
N GLY A 51 0.08 -10.81 -5.47
CA GLY A 51 -0.67 -11.20 -4.27
C GLY A 51 -1.68 -10.12 -3.87
N ALA A 52 -1.29 -8.84 -3.93
CA ALA A 52 -2.18 -7.73 -3.64
C ALA A 52 -3.34 -7.65 -4.66
N ALA A 53 -3.05 -7.80 -5.96
CA ALA A 53 -4.07 -7.79 -7.01
C ALA A 53 -5.06 -8.95 -6.83
N ARG A 54 -4.57 -10.14 -6.46
CA ARG A 54 -5.42 -11.29 -6.11
C ARG A 54 -6.33 -10.97 -4.92
N ALA A 55 -5.80 -10.39 -3.85
CA ALA A 55 -6.58 -10.02 -2.67
C ALA A 55 -7.68 -8.98 -2.99
N LEU A 56 -7.41 -8.02 -3.87
CA LEU A 56 -8.43 -7.07 -4.32
C LEU A 56 -9.58 -7.75 -5.06
N ARG A 57 -9.26 -8.70 -5.96
CA ARG A 57 -10.27 -9.44 -6.70
C ARG A 57 -11.13 -10.29 -5.77
N GLU A 58 -10.51 -10.99 -4.84
CA GLU A 58 -11.21 -11.84 -3.87
C GLU A 58 -12.13 -11.01 -2.97
N ARG A 59 -11.70 -9.81 -2.56
CA ARG A 59 -12.49 -8.93 -1.68
C ARG A 59 -13.61 -8.16 -2.40
N TYR A 60 -13.34 -7.65 -3.60
CA TYR A 60 -14.21 -6.68 -4.27
C TYR A 60 -14.86 -7.20 -5.57
N GLY A 61 -14.52 -8.41 -6.04
CA GLY A 61 -15.09 -8.99 -7.25
C GLY A 61 -14.73 -8.25 -8.54
N ILE A 62 -13.62 -7.51 -8.56
CA ILE A 62 -13.23 -6.65 -9.69
C ILE A 62 -12.43 -7.43 -10.77
N PRO A 63 -12.39 -6.92 -12.03
CA PRO A 63 -11.55 -7.50 -13.08
C PRO A 63 -10.04 -7.45 -12.76
N VAL A 64 -9.28 -8.42 -13.30
CA VAL A 64 -7.83 -8.53 -13.02
C VAL A 64 -7.06 -7.28 -13.46
N ALA A 65 -7.34 -6.75 -14.64
CA ALA A 65 -6.66 -5.56 -15.16
C ALA A 65 -6.89 -4.33 -14.27
N ARG A 66 -8.08 -4.21 -13.67
CA ARG A 66 -8.39 -3.13 -12.73
C ARG A 66 -7.62 -3.31 -11.42
N ALA A 67 -7.61 -4.51 -10.87
CA ALA A 67 -6.87 -4.80 -9.64
C ALA A 67 -5.37 -4.54 -9.80
N GLU A 68 -4.78 -4.97 -10.93
CA GLU A 68 -3.37 -4.74 -11.25
C GLU A 68 -3.06 -3.25 -11.43
N ALA A 69 -3.94 -2.49 -12.10
CA ALA A 69 -3.79 -1.05 -12.26
C ALA A 69 -3.86 -0.30 -10.92
N ASP A 70 -4.80 -0.67 -10.05
CA ASP A 70 -4.93 -0.06 -8.71
C ASP A 70 -3.68 -0.32 -7.85
N VAL A 71 -3.15 -1.55 -7.88
CA VAL A 71 -1.89 -1.91 -7.19
C VAL A 71 -0.71 -1.11 -7.75
N ALA A 72 -0.56 -1.06 -9.07
CA ALA A 72 0.53 -0.33 -9.72
C ALA A 72 0.48 1.17 -9.36
N SER A 73 -0.71 1.77 -9.42
CA SER A 73 -0.93 3.18 -9.09
C SER A 73 -0.54 3.51 -7.65
N LEU A 74 -0.91 2.64 -6.69
CA LEU A 74 -0.54 2.86 -5.28
C LEU A 74 0.97 2.73 -5.07
N VAL A 75 1.60 1.66 -5.59
CA VAL A 75 3.05 1.44 -5.44
C VAL A 75 3.84 2.60 -6.01
N ASP A 76 3.46 3.06 -7.20
CA ASP A 76 4.06 4.21 -7.86
C ASP A 76 3.89 5.51 -7.03
N THR A 77 2.69 5.73 -6.48
CA THR A 77 2.42 6.87 -5.59
C THR A 77 3.27 6.83 -4.32
N LEU A 78 3.36 5.69 -3.63
CA LEU A 78 4.17 5.52 -2.42
C LEU A 78 5.67 5.72 -2.70
N ARG A 79 6.14 5.32 -3.88
CA ARG A 79 7.53 5.52 -4.30
C ARG A 79 7.81 6.99 -4.65
N ARG A 80 6.95 7.63 -5.45
CA ARG A 80 7.09 9.05 -5.83
C ARG A 80 7.05 10.00 -4.64
N THR A 81 6.19 9.70 -3.66
CA THR A 81 6.11 10.44 -2.39
C THR A 81 7.23 10.11 -1.41
N ARG A 82 8.12 9.16 -1.77
CA ARG A 82 9.22 8.66 -0.94
C ARG A 82 8.72 8.11 0.41
N LEU A 83 7.57 7.46 0.43
CA LEU A 83 7.03 6.78 1.61
C LEU A 83 7.48 5.32 1.70
N ALA A 84 7.64 4.66 0.55
CA ALA A 84 8.10 3.28 0.46
C ALA A 84 9.40 3.17 -0.33
N GLU A 85 10.06 2.03 -0.14
CA GLU A 85 11.20 1.56 -0.91
C GLU A 85 10.98 0.13 -1.39
N ARG A 86 11.80 -0.22 -2.38
CA ARG A 86 11.78 -1.43 -3.20
C ARG A 86 10.49 -2.24 -3.18
#